data_AF-A0A941CF07-F1
#
_entry.id   AF-A0A941CF07-F1
#
_cell.length_a   1.000
_cell.length_b   1.000
_cell.length_c   1.000
_cell.angle_alpha   90.00
_cell.angle_beta   90.00
_cell.angle_gamma   90.00
#
_symmetry.space_group_name_H-M   'P 1'
#
loop_
_entity.id
_entity.type
_entity.pdbx_description
1 polymer ?
#
loop_
_entity_poly.entity_id
_entity_poly.type
_entity_poly.pdbx_seq_one_letter_code
_entity_poly.pdbx_strand_id
1 'polypeptide(L)'
;MKYLFLLVAVLSTVASFGQAPQKVNLTEYIREIQIWEKDNSQMTLAFWIPKSYWKISLQDNPQIPAETVDQIVATFEDYIFVCGLDVTIHNNGTASFTDEAVLRESLSLVDDKSETYLPLENDQIAPDAVALMESIKPMFRQMLGQMGDGMHFYLFKVQDENGNNTIDEYKEGSFTVKHSNKEFTYTLPLVTLMPSKKCPVDNAEMKGNWTYCPFHGNLLK
;
A
#
# COMPACT_ATOMS: atom_id res chain seq x y z
N MET A 1 3.11 67.48 -27.43
CA MET A 1 4.01 66.66 -28.28
C MET A 1 4.85 65.81 -27.34
N LYS A 2 4.99 64.49 -27.45
CA LYS A 2 4.57 63.53 -28.47
C LYS A 2 5.06 62.16 -27.97
N TYR A 3 4.16 61.34 -27.41
CA TYR A 3 4.31 59.89 -27.15
C TYR A 3 5.45 59.49 -26.17
N LEU A 4 5.53 58.33 -25.53
CA LEU A 4 4.93 57.03 -25.82
C LEU A 4 5.01 56.18 -24.54
N PHE A 5 3.92 55.46 -24.27
CA PHE A 5 3.81 54.32 -23.36
C PHE A 5 5.01 53.36 -23.41
N LEU A 6 5.43 52.83 -22.27
CA LEU A 6 5.74 51.40 -22.18
C LEU A 6 5.53 50.90 -20.74
N LEU A 7 4.38 50.26 -20.54
CA LEU A 7 3.98 49.55 -19.34
C LEU A 7 4.50 48.12 -19.51
N VAL A 8 5.66 47.80 -18.92
CA VAL A 8 6.20 46.43 -18.91
C VAL A 8 5.53 45.68 -17.78
N ALA A 9 4.35 45.12 -18.06
CA ALA A 9 3.76 44.08 -17.23
C ALA A 9 4.56 42.77 -17.46
N VAL A 10 5.49 42.47 -16.56
CA VAL A 10 6.12 41.15 -16.47
C VAL A 10 5.04 40.19 -15.95
N LEU A 11 4.29 39.59 -16.86
CA LEU A 11 3.53 38.37 -16.57
C LEU A 11 4.54 37.25 -16.39
N SER A 12 4.97 37.04 -15.15
CA SER A 12 5.54 35.76 -14.72
C SER A 12 4.45 34.70 -14.84
N THR A 13 4.34 34.11 -16.03
CA THR A 13 3.69 32.80 -16.21
C THR A 13 4.52 31.81 -15.41
N VAL A 14 4.16 31.62 -14.14
CA VAL A 14 4.42 30.33 -13.48
C VAL A 14 3.71 29.30 -14.34
N ALA A 15 4.48 28.66 -15.22
CA ALA A 15 4.12 27.37 -15.76
C ALA A 15 4.02 26.46 -14.53
N SER A 16 2.80 26.36 -13.99
CA SER A 16 2.44 25.26 -13.13
C SER A 16 2.65 24.04 -14.00
N PHE A 17 3.81 23.39 -13.85
CA PHE A 17 4.01 22.03 -14.30
C PHE A 17 3.02 21.19 -13.48
N GLY A 18 1.76 21.17 -13.92
CA GLY A 18 0.85 20.11 -13.60
C GLY A 18 1.45 18.87 -14.21
N GLN A 19 2.33 18.20 -13.45
CA GLN A 19 2.68 16.82 -13.77
C GLN A 19 1.34 16.09 -13.85
N ALA A 20 1.02 15.57 -15.03
CA ALA A 20 -0.12 14.68 -15.17
C ALA A 20 0.03 13.61 -14.08
N PRO A 21 -1.03 13.35 -13.28
CA PRO A 21 -0.92 12.41 -12.17
C PRO A 21 -0.36 11.10 -12.72
N GLN A 22 0.77 10.64 -12.15
CA GLN A 22 1.41 9.41 -12.56
C GLN A 22 0.40 8.28 -12.47
N LYS A 23 0.07 7.64 -13.59
CA LYS A 23 -0.78 6.45 -13.57
C LYS A 23 0.01 5.32 -12.92
N VAL A 24 -0.32 5.01 -11.67
CA VAL A 24 0.29 3.90 -10.93
C VAL A 24 -0.05 2.59 -11.63
N ASN A 25 0.96 1.77 -11.89
CA ASN A 25 0.75 0.42 -12.43
C ASN A 25 0.22 -0.49 -11.32
N LEU A 26 -1.07 -0.81 -11.38
CA LEU A 26 -1.75 -1.60 -10.34
C LEU A 26 -1.08 -2.97 -10.09
N THR A 27 -0.58 -3.64 -11.13
CA THR A 27 0.07 -4.95 -10.99
C THR A 27 1.37 -4.84 -10.21
N GLU A 28 2.21 -3.86 -10.53
CA GLU A 28 3.46 -3.60 -9.80
C GLU A 28 3.18 -3.16 -8.36
N TYR A 29 2.15 -2.33 -8.18
CA TYR A 29 1.69 -1.87 -6.88
C TYR A 29 1.22 -3.01 -5.98
N ILE A 30 0.34 -3.89 -6.48
CA ILE A 30 -0.13 -5.09 -5.76
C ILE A 30 1.05 -5.98 -5.39
N ARG A 31 2.03 -6.16 -6.30
CA ARG A 31 3.23 -6.95 -6.01
C ARG A 31 4.09 -6.35 -4.91
N GLU A 32 4.14 -5.02 -4.78
CA GLU A 32 4.94 -4.35 -3.77
C GLU A 32 4.32 -4.46 -2.37
N ILE A 33 2.99 -4.39 -2.28
CA ILE A 33 2.26 -4.45 -0.99
C ILE A 33 1.95 -5.88 -0.53
N GLN A 34 2.24 -6.89 -1.35
CA GLN A 34 2.17 -8.31 -1.01
C GLN A 34 3.56 -8.92 -0.92
N ILE A 35 3.87 -9.55 0.21
CA ILE A 35 5.11 -10.30 0.39
C ILE A 35 4.76 -11.76 0.65
N TRP A 36 5.25 -12.63 -0.24
CA TRP A 36 5.07 -14.07 -0.14
C TRP A 36 6.39 -14.73 0.30
N GLU A 37 6.32 -15.53 1.34
CA GLU A 37 7.37 -16.46 1.74
C GLU A 37 6.95 -17.87 1.38
N LYS A 38 7.86 -18.65 0.79
CA LYS A 38 7.59 -20.03 0.37
C LYS A 38 8.64 -20.96 0.93
N ASP A 39 8.19 -21.97 1.66
CA ASP A 39 9.01 -23.04 2.20
C ASP A 39 8.39 -24.39 1.84
N ASN A 40 8.95 -25.06 0.84
CA ASN A 40 8.45 -26.33 0.31
C ASN A 40 6.96 -26.25 -0.09
N SER A 41 6.09 -26.93 0.66
CA SER A 41 4.64 -26.95 0.50
C SER A 41 3.90 -25.83 1.25
N GLN A 42 4.60 -25.08 2.11
CA GLN A 42 4.03 -23.96 2.85
C GLN A 42 4.25 -22.66 2.08
N MET A 43 3.19 -21.87 1.98
CA MET A 43 3.24 -20.51 1.45
C MET A 43 2.55 -19.60 2.45
N THR A 44 3.21 -18.50 2.78
CA THR A 44 2.75 -17.54 3.77
C THR A 44 2.76 -16.16 3.14
N LEU A 45 1.66 -15.44 3.26
CA LEU A 45 1.46 -14.10 2.69
C LEU A 45 1.20 -13.11 3.82
N ALA A 46 1.96 -12.01 3.80
CA ALA A 46 1.53 -10.75 4.36
C ALA A 46 1.12 -9.80 3.24
N PHE A 47 -0.08 -9.25 3.35
CA PHE A 47 -0.61 -8.27 2.42
C PHE A 47 -1.00 -7.01 3.18
N TRP A 48 -0.20 -5.95 3.07
CA TRP A 48 -0.55 -4.63 3.57
C TRP A 48 -1.49 -3.92 2.60
N ILE A 49 -2.59 -3.37 3.10
CA ILE A 49 -3.61 -2.67 2.31
C ILE A 49 -3.59 -1.19 2.72
N PRO A 50 -2.63 -0.39 2.19
CA PRO A 50 -2.56 1.04 2.48
C PRO A 50 -3.77 1.81 1.95
N LYS A 51 -4.02 3.02 2.46
CA LYS A 51 -5.14 3.87 2.04
C LYS A 51 -5.15 4.15 0.52
N SER A 52 -3.98 4.31 -0.08
CA SER A 52 -3.83 4.48 -1.53
C SER A 52 -4.29 3.27 -2.35
N TYR A 53 -4.34 2.06 -1.79
CA TYR A 53 -4.87 0.87 -2.48
C TYR A 53 -6.31 1.08 -2.94
N TRP A 54 -7.17 1.64 -2.08
CA TRP A 54 -8.58 1.85 -2.40
C TRP A 54 -8.75 2.81 -3.57
N LYS A 55 -7.95 3.88 -3.62
CA LYS A 55 -7.97 4.83 -4.74
C LYS A 55 -7.43 4.18 -6.02
N ILE A 56 -6.29 3.51 -5.94
CA ILE A 56 -5.59 2.95 -7.12
C ILE A 56 -6.33 1.75 -7.72
N SER A 57 -6.90 0.88 -6.90
CA SER A 57 -7.59 -0.33 -7.36
C SER A 57 -9.01 -0.05 -7.87
N LEU A 58 -9.68 0.98 -7.35
CA LEU A 58 -11.07 1.27 -7.69
C LEU A 58 -11.24 2.42 -8.70
N GLN A 59 -10.18 3.20 -8.99
CA GLN A 59 -10.26 4.37 -9.90
C GLN A 59 -10.83 4.08 -11.30
N ASP A 60 -10.54 2.89 -11.85
CA ASP A 60 -10.94 2.52 -13.21
C ASP A 60 -12.28 1.74 -13.21
N ASN A 61 -12.97 1.60 -12.07
CA ASN A 61 -14.25 0.90 -11.95
C ASN A 61 -15.43 1.88 -12.03
N PRO A 62 -16.16 1.96 -13.17
CA PRO A 62 -17.25 2.91 -13.34
C PRO A 62 -18.49 2.61 -12.49
N GLN A 63 -18.56 1.43 -11.85
CA GLN A 63 -19.66 1.04 -10.98
C GLN A 63 -19.49 1.55 -9.54
N ILE A 64 -18.31 2.07 -9.19
CA ILE A 64 -18.01 2.56 -7.84
C ILE A 64 -17.85 4.08 -7.90
N PRO A 65 -18.77 4.86 -7.32
CA PRO A 65 -18.64 6.31 -7.23
C PRO A 65 -17.40 6.73 -6.45
N ALA A 66 -16.77 7.84 -6.83
CA ALA A 66 -15.58 8.37 -6.14
C ALA A 66 -15.84 8.65 -4.65
N GLU A 67 -17.04 9.16 -4.31
CA GLU A 67 -17.46 9.39 -2.92
C GLU A 67 -17.43 8.11 -2.08
N THR A 68 -17.81 6.97 -2.66
CA THR A 68 -17.72 5.66 -1.99
C THR A 68 -16.28 5.27 -1.72
N VAL A 69 -15.36 5.55 -2.65
CA VAL A 69 -13.92 5.31 -2.44
C VAL A 69 -13.38 6.18 -1.32
N ASP A 70 -13.73 7.48 -1.30
CA ASP A 70 -13.30 8.39 -0.25
C ASP A 70 -13.87 7.99 1.13
N GLN A 71 -15.10 7.47 1.18
CA GLN A 71 -15.68 6.91 2.41
C GLN A 71 -14.92 5.67 2.90
N ILE A 72 -14.52 4.77 2.00
CA ILE A 72 -13.70 3.59 2.36
C ILE A 72 -12.37 4.06 2.95
N VAL A 73 -11.72 5.03 2.30
CA VAL A 73 -10.44 5.58 2.75
C VAL A 73 -10.58 6.22 4.12
N ALA A 74 -11.57 7.08 4.33
CA ALA A 74 -11.81 7.74 5.61
C ALA A 74 -12.10 6.74 6.74
N THR A 75 -12.85 5.67 6.45
CA THR A 75 -13.19 4.64 7.44
C THR A 75 -11.95 3.88 7.94
N PHE A 76 -10.96 3.67 7.06
CA PHE A 76 -9.71 2.97 7.41
C PHE A 76 -8.54 3.91 7.70
N GLU A 77 -8.74 5.23 7.69
CA GLU A 77 -7.65 6.21 7.78
C GLU A 77 -6.85 6.09 9.08
N ASP A 78 -7.51 5.75 10.19
CA ASP A 78 -6.90 5.58 11.51
C ASP A 78 -6.25 4.20 11.74
N TYR A 79 -6.24 3.34 10.72
CA TYR A 79 -5.83 1.94 10.86
C TYR A 79 -4.74 1.55 9.87
N ILE A 80 -3.82 0.70 10.33
CA ILE A 80 -2.96 -0.07 9.44
C ILE A 80 -3.67 -1.38 9.14
N PHE A 81 -4.04 -1.57 7.88
CA PHE A 81 -4.82 -2.72 7.44
C PHE A 81 -3.89 -3.79 6.85
N VAL A 82 -3.83 -4.94 7.50
CA VAL A 82 -3.05 -6.09 7.06
C VAL A 82 -3.96 -7.30 6.84
N CYS A 83 -3.68 -8.05 5.79
CA CYS A 83 -4.20 -9.39 5.59
C CYS A 83 -3.07 -10.40 5.75
N GLY A 84 -3.35 -11.45 6.54
CA GLY A 84 -2.48 -12.61 6.68
C GLY A 84 -3.12 -13.83 6.02
N LEU A 85 -2.28 -14.67 5.40
CA LEU A 85 -2.67 -15.97 4.88
C LEU A 85 -1.50 -16.94 5.09
N ASP A 86 -1.81 -18.15 5.53
CA ASP A 86 -0.83 -19.22 5.67
C ASP A 86 -1.47 -20.51 5.14
N VAL A 87 -0.85 -21.08 4.11
CA VAL A 87 -1.41 -22.18 3.33
C VAL A 87 -0.40 -23.30 3.16
N THR A 88 -0.86 -24.52 3.40
CA THR A 88 -0.13 -25.75 3.09
C THR A 88 -0.75 -26.40 1.85
N ILE A 89 0.05 -26.59 0.81
CA ILE A 89 -0.31 -27.31 -0.41
C ILE A 89 0.08 -28.77 -0.28
N HIS A 90 -0.91 -29.65 -0.26
CA HIS A 90 -0.71 -31.09 -0.14
C HIS A 90 -0.30 -31.72 -1.48
N ASN A 91 0.31 -32.91 -1.43
CA ASN A 91 0.77 -33.64 -2.62
C ASN A 91 -0.36 -34.00 -3.60
N ASN A 92 -1.61 -34.03 -3.14
CA ASN A 92 -2.80 -34.26 -3.96
C ASN A 92 -3.33 -32.97 -4.64
N GLY A 93 -2.63 -31.84 -4.46
CA GLY A 93 -3.02 -30.53 -5.01
C GLY A 93 -4.06 -29.76 -4.19
N THR A 94 -4.55 -30.31 -3.08
CA THR A 94 -5.46 -29.59 -2.17
C THR A 94 -4.70 -28.62 -1.27
N ALA A 95 -5.39 -27.56 -0.82
CA ALA A 95 -4.86 -26.58 0.11
C ALA A 95 -5.53 -26.72 1.48
N SER A 96 -4.75 -26.52 2.55
CA SER A 96 -5.26 -26.27 3.91
C SER A 96 -4.78 -24.92 4.39
N PHE A 97 -5.67 -24.18 5.03
CA PHE A 97 -5.41 -22.83 5.53
C PHE A 97 -5.35 -22.85 7.05
N THR A 98 -4.47 -22.02 7.61
CA THR A 98 -4.42 -21.80 9.06
C THR A 98 -5.68 -21.06 9.53
N ASP A 99 -6.24 -21.50 10.65
CA ASP A 99 -7.43 -20.88 11.25
C ASP A 99 -7.14 -19.45 11.72
N GLU A 100 -8.17 -18.60 11.69
CA GLU A 100 -8.05 -17.17 12.04
C GLU A 100 -7.47 -16.95 13.44
N ALA A 101 -7.94 -17.72 14.43
CA ALA A 101 -7.50 -17.60 15.81
C ALA A 101 -6.01 -17.93 15.98
N VAL A 102 -5.55 -19.00 15.31
CA VAL A 102 -4.14 -19.41 15.34
C VAL A 102 -3.27 -18.37 14.63
N LEU A 103 -3.74 -17.87 13.49
CA LEU A 103 -3.00 -16.84 12.76
C LEU A 103 -2.91 -15.54 13.57
N ARG A 104 -4.02 -15.11 14.18
CA ARG A 104 -4.11 -13.92 15.06
C ARG A 104 -3.13 -14.00 16.21
N GLU A 105 -3.04 -15.14 16.91
CA GLU A 105 -2.12 -15.33 18.04
C GLU A 105 -0.66 -15.16 17.64
N SER A 106 -0.30 -15.51 16.40
CA SER A 106 1.05 -15.34 15.88
C SER A 106 1.32 -13.96 15.27
N LEU A 107 0.26 -13.17 15.03
CA LEU A 107 0.33 -11.95 14.26
C LEU A 107 0.77 -10.76 15.12
N SER A 108 1.78 -10.04 14.64
CA SER A 108 2.18 -8.75 15.20
C SER A 108 2.71 -7.83 14.10
N LEU A 109 2.67 -6.53 14.38
CA LEU A 109 3.30 -5.50 13.57
C LEU A 109 4.41 -4.87 14.40
N VAL A 110 5.59 -4.68 13.81
CA VAL A 110 6.72 -4.00 14.43
C VAL A 110 7.07 -2.76 13.63
N ASP A 111 7.12 -1.60 14.27
CA ASP A 111 7.46 -0.34 13.61
C ASP A 111 8.99 -0.10 13.51
N ASP A 112 9.38 1.03 12.94
CA ASP A 112 10.78 1.45 12.79
C ASP A 112 11.49 1.73 14.13
N LYS A 113 10.72 1.96 15.21
CA LYS A 113 11.21 2.12 16.58
C LYS A 113 11.30 0.80 17.35
N SER A 114 11.02 -0.32 16.68
CA SER A 114 10.96 -1.66 17.28
C SER A 114 9.85 -1.81 18.33
N GLU A 115 8.81 -0.98 18.27
CA GLU A 115 7.61 -1.17 19.08
C GLU A 115 6.70 -2.22 18.42
N THR A 116 6.15 -3.11 19.24
CA THR A 116 5.32 -4.23 18.79
C THR A 116 3.85 -3.94 19.07
N TYR A 117 3.03 -4.08 18.04
CA TYR A 117 1.60 -3.87 18.04
C TYR A 117 0.88 -5.19 17.74
N LEU A 118 -0.19 -5.44 18.49
CA LEU A 118 -1.06 -6.59 18.28
C LEU A 118 -2.29 -6.18 17.45
N PRO A 119 -2.91 -7.12 16.71
CA PRO A 119 -4.14 -6.84 16.00
C PRO A 119 -5.23 -6.41 16.99
N LEU A 120 -6.04 -5.44 16.58
CA LEU A 120 -7.15 -4.96 17.38
C LEU A 120 -8.25 -6.03 17.49
N GLU A 121 -8.90 -6.04 18.64
CA GLU A 121 -10.14 -6.76 18.87
C GLU A 121 -11.34 -5.96 18.35
N ASN A 122 -12.45 -6.64 18.05
CA ASN A 122 -13.62 -6.01 17.43
C ASN A 122 -14.23 -4.87 18.27
N ASP A 123 -14.10 -4.90 19.58
CA ASP A 123 -14.57 -3.84 20.49
C ASP A 123 -13.64 -2.61 20.53
N GLN A 124 -12.43 -2.71 19.96
CA GLN A 124 -11.46 -1.63 19.82
C GLN A 124 -11.52 -0.96 18.43
N ILE A 125 -12.30 -1.54 17.51
CA ILE A 125 -12.48 -1.06 16.14
C ILE A 125 -13.81 -0.29 16.06
N ALA A 126 -13.83 0.82 15.32
CA ALA A 126 -15.06 1.56 15.09
C ALA A 126 -16.11 0.67 14.41
N PRO A 127 -17.39 0.70 14.82
CA PRO A 127 -18.43 -0.16 14.25
C PRO A 127 -18.53 -0.10 12.72
N ASP A 128 -18.36 1.09 12.14
CA ASP A 128 -18.38 1.31 10.70
C ASP A 128 -17.21 0.61 9.99
N ALA A 129 -16.02 0.61 10.60
CA ALA A 129 -14.85 -0.09 10.07
C ALA A 129 -15.00 -1.61 10.15
N VAL A 130 -15.62 -2.15 11.22
CA VAL A 130 -15.96 -3.57 11.31
C VAL A 130 -16.94 -3.96 10.20
N ALA A 131 -18.03 -3.20 10.06
CA ALA A 131 -19.05 -3.45 9.04
C ALA A 131 -18.46 -3.39 7.62
N LEU A 132 -17.62 -2.38 7.35
CA LEU A 132 -16.95 -2.23 6.07
C LEU A 132 -15.99 -3.40 5.81
N MET A 133 -15.18 -3.80 6.79
CA MET A 133 -14.25 -4.93 6.69
C MET A 133 -15.00 -6.23 6.33
N GLU A 134 -16.14 -6.51 6.95
CA GLU A 134 -16.97 -7.66 6.60
C GLU A 134 -17.53 -7.57 5.17
N SER A 135 -17.89 -6.37 4.71
CA SER A 135 -18.42 -6.17 3.36
C SER A 135 -17.39 -6.35 2.24
N ILE A 136 -16.10 -6.09 2.50
CA ILE A 136 -15.03 -6.19 1.49
C ILE A 136 -14.41 -7.58 1.41
N LYS A 137 -14.53 -8.42 2.45
CA LYS A 137 -14.02 -9.81 2.45
C LYS A 137 -14.43 -10.61 1.21
N PRO A 138 -15.71 -10.60 0.76
CA PRO A 138 -16.13 -11.29 -0.46
C PRO A 138 -15.40 -10.80 -1.72
N MET A 139 -15.06 -9.51 -1.81
CA MET A 139 -14.33 -8.96 -2.95
C MET A 139 -12.94 -9.59 -3.07
N PHE A 140 -12.22 -9.72 -1.96
CA PHE A 140 -10.91 -10.38 -1.95
C PHE A 140 -11.02 -11.89 -2.25
N ARG A 141 -12.07 -12.56 -1.75
CA ARG A 141 -12.36 -13.95 -2.12
C ARG A 141 -12.59 -14.14 -3.61
N GLN A 142 -13.38 -13.25 -4.22
CA GLN A 142 -13.62 -13.29 -5.66
C GLN A 142 -12.34 -13.06 -6.46
N MET A 143 -11.46 -12.17 -5.99
CA MET A 143 -10.21 -11.83 -6.67
C MET A 143 -9.16 -12.96 -6.60
N LEU A 144 -9.05 -13.65 -5.46
CA LEU A 144 -7.98 -14.61 -5.18
C LEU A 144 -8.46 -16.08 -5.24
N GLY A 145 -9.73 -16.30 -5.57
CA GLY A 145 -10.33 -17.63 -5.67
C GLY A 145 -10.21 -18.40 -4.36
N GLN A 146 -9.78 -19.65 -4.44
CA GLN A 146 -9.66 -20.53 -3.27
C GLN A 146 -8.71 -19.99 -2.19
N MET A 147 -7.69 -19.20 -2.56
CA MET A 147 -6.77 -18.61 -1.58
C MET A 147 -7.47 -17.58 -0.68
N GLY A 148 -8.51 -16.93 -1.19
CA GLY A 148 -9.26 -15.95 -0.42
C GLY A 148 -10.06 -16.55 0.75
N ASP A 149 -10.32 -17.87 0.74
CA ASP A 149 -10.99 -18.54 1.85
C ASP A 149 -10.11 -18.62 3.10
N GLY A 150 -8.78 -18.63 2.93
CA GLY A 150 -7.80 -18.63 4.02
C GLY A 150 -7.27 -17.25 4.41
N MET A 151 -7.76 -16.18 3.78
CA MET A 151 -7.34 -14.82 4.08
C MET A 151 -8.08 -14.27 5.29
N HIS A 152 -7.30 -13.80 6.26
CA HIS A 152 -7.82 -13.14 7.45
C HIS A 152 -7.33 -11.70 7.50
N PHE A 153 -8.19 -10.81 7.99
CA PHE A 153 -8.04 -9.37 7.88
C PHE A 153 -7.93 -8.77 9.29
N TYR A 154 -6.96 -7.90 9.47
CA TYR A 154 -6.56 -7.38 10.77
C TYR A 154 -6.31 -5.88 10.67
N LEU A 155 -6.78 -5.15 11.68
CA LEU A 155 -6.53 -3.72 11.83
C LEU A 155 -5.61 -3.50 13.02
N PHE A 156 -4.67 -2.58 12.86
CA PHE A 156 -3.76 -2.13 13.90
C PHE A 156 -3.91 -0.63 14.09
N LYS A 157 -3.63 -0.15 15.30
CA LYS A 157 -3.42 1.28 15.58
C LYS A 157 -1.95 1.49 15.90
N VAL A 158 -1.25 2.18 15.00
CA VAL A 158 0.17 2.49 15.09
C VAL A 158 0.29 4.01 15.00
N GLN A 159 0.19 4.68 16.14
CA GLN A 159 -0.01 6.13 16.21
C GLN A 159 1.06 6.80 17.08
N ASP A 160 1.41 8.03 16.74
CA ASP A 160 2.27 8.89 17.56
C ASP A 160 1.52 9.48 18.77
N GLU A 161 2.23 10.25 19.61
CA GLU A 161 1.66 10.94 20.78
C GLU A 161 0.52 11.92 20.42
N ASN A 162 0.44 12.35 19.15
CA ASN A 162 -0.59 13.24 18.64
C ASN A 162 -1.76 12.47 18.00
N GLY A 163 -1.74 11.14 17.99
CA GLY A 163 -2.75 10.29 17.39
C GLY A 163 -2.62 10.10 15.87
N ASN A 164 -1.52 10.55 15.25
CA ASN A 164 -1.31 10.36 13.81
C ASN A 164 -0.69 9.00 13.54
N ASN A 165 -1.13 8.33 12.47
CA ASN A 165 -0.48 7.10 12.02
C ASN A 165 0.99 7.35 11.67
N THR A 166 1.88 6.52 12.20
CA THR A 166 3.33 6.62 11.95
C THR A 166 3.75 5.93 10.64
N ILE A 167 2.98 4.94 10.20
CA ILE A 167 3.17 4.23 8.92
C ILE A 167 2.43 4.96 7.81
N ASP A 168 3.17 5.47 6.83
CA ASP A 168 2.65 6.25 5.70
C ASP A 168 3.34 5.82 4.41
N GLU A 169 2.56 5.36 3.43
CA GLU A 169 3.08 4.82 2.16
C GLU A 169 3.86 5.83 1.30
N TYR A 170 3.77 7.12 1.61
CA TYR A 170 4.45 8.21 0.89
C TYR A 170 5.66 8.76 1.63
N LYS A 171 5.92 8.36 2.88
CA LYS A 171 7.04 8.86 3.69
C LYS A 171 8.10 7.79 3.90
N GLU A 172 9.30 8.23 4.24
CA GLU A 172 10.39 7.33 4.62
C GLU A 172 10.05 6.61 5.91
N GLY A 173 10.39 5.32 5.97
CA GLY A 173 10.16 4.48 7.13
C GLY A 173 10.23 3.00 6.77
N SER A 174 9.95 2.15 7.75
CA SER A 174 9.81 0.72 7.54
C SER A 174 8.94 0.13 8.64
N PHE A 175 8.28 -0.98 8.35
CA PHE A 175 7.64 -1.78 9.37
C PHE A 175 7.68 -3.25 8.95
N THR A 176 7.51 -4.13 9.92
CA THR A 176 7.55 -5.57 9.70
C THR A 176 6.25 -6.18 10.22
N VAL A 177 5.56 -6.91 9.35
CA VAL A 177 4.47 -7.80 9.75
C VAL A 177 5.09 -9.16 10.10
N LYS A 178 4.73 -9.74 11.24
CA LYS A 178 5.20 -11.06 11.66
C LYS A 178 4.01 -11.97 11.90
N HIS A 179 4.02 -13.18 11.33
CA HIS A 179 3.07 -14.25 11.64
C HIS A 179 3.61 -15.59 11.14
N SER A 180 3.08 -16.69 11.64
CA SER A 180 3.50 -18.06 11.23
C SER A 180 5.02 -18.27 11.29
N ASN A 181 5.71 -17.65 12.25
CA ASN A 181 7.18 -17.65 12.40
C ASN A 181 7.94 -17.08 11.17
N LYS A 182 7.32 -16.20 10.39
CA LYS A 182 7.91 -15.46 9.28
C LYS A 182 7.85 -13.96 9.55
N GLU A 183 8.76 -13.22 8.90
CA GLU A 183 8.85 -11.77 9.00
C GLU A 183 8.76 -11.15 7.60
N PHE A 184 7.86 -10.19 7.42
CA PHE A 184 7.56 -9.54 6.15
C PHE A 184 7.84 -8.06 6.29
N THR A 185 8.99 -7.60 5.81
CA THR A 185 9.44 -6.22 6.00
C THR A 185 9.08 -5.36 4.80
N TYR A 186 8.36 -4.27 5.07
CA TYR A 186 8.01 -3.23 4.11
C TYR A 186 8.96 -2.05 4.28
N THR A 187 9.55 -1.59 3.17
CA THR A 187 10.36 -0.37 3.12
C THR A 187 9.55 0.74 2.47
N LEU A 188 9.53 1.92 3.09
CA LEU A 188 8.75 3.08 2.67
C LEU A 188 9.66 4.24 2.24
N PRO A 189 9.22 5.12 1.33
CA PRO A 189 7.93 5.09 0.65
C PRO A 189 7.80 3.95 -0.36
N LEU A 190 6.57 3.58 -0.70
CA LEU A 190 6.33 2.59 -1.77
C LEU A 190 6.88 3.13 -3.10
N VAL A 191 7.77 2.37 -3.71
CA VAL A 191 8.50 2.75 -4.94
C VAL A 191 7.54 3.01 -6.09
N THR A 192 6.45 2.25 -6.16
CA THR A 192 5.40 2.42 -7.18
C THR A 192 4.59 3.71 -7.04
N LEU A 193 4.60 4.34 -5.86
CA LEU A 193 3.99 5.64 -5.59
C LEU A 193 4.96 6.81 -5.83
N MET A 194 6.26 6.52 -5.95
CA MET A 194 7.25 7.55 -6.23
C MET A 194 7.17 8.03 -7.70
N PRO A 195 7.40 9.33 -7.95
CA PRO A 195 7.59 9.84 -9.30
C PRO A 195 8.68 9.05 -10.03
N SER A 196 8.40 8.64 -11.28
CA SER A 196 9.45 8.04 -12.12
C SER A 196 10.57 9.05 -12.38
N LYS A 197 11.80 8.56 -12.40
CA LYS A 197 12.98 9.35 -12.76
C LYS A 197 13.41 9.06 -14.19
N LYS A 198 14.19 9.93 -14.80
CA LYS A 198 14.70 9.75 -16.16
C LYS A 198 16.21 9.68 -16.21
N CYS A 199 16.71 8.76 -17.01
CA CYS A 199 18.14 8.69 -17.32
C CYS A 199 18.54 9.90 -18.18
N PRO A 200 19.61 10.63 -17.84
CA PRO A 200 20.00 11.81 -18.60
C PRO A 200 20.60 11.52 -19.99
N VAL A 201 20.93 10.26 -20.28
CA VAL A 201 21.59 9.85 -21.54
C VAL A 201 20.58 9.51 -22.63
N ASP A 202 19.58 8.69 -22.31
CA ASP A 202 18.59 8.17 -23.25
C ASP A 202 17.15 8.56 -22.90
N ASN A 203 16.95 9.30 -21.80
CA ASN A 203 15.65 9.74 -21.28
C ASN A 203 14.70 8.58 -20.92
N ALA A 204 15.23 7.37 -20.75
CA ALA A 204 14.45 6.21 -20.35
C ALA A 204 13.91 6.37 -18.91
N GLU A 205 12.68 5.92 -18.67
CA GLU A 205 12.06 5.94 -17.36
C GLU A 205 12.68 4.91 -16.43
N MET A 206 12.91 5.33 -15.19
CA MET A 206 13.61 4.60 -14.15
C MET A 206 12.80 4.68 -12.85
N LYS A 207 13.01 3.72 -11.94
CA LYS A 207 12.31 3.70 -10.66
C LYS A 207 12.64 4.95 -9.83
N GLY A 208 11.64 5.49 -9.15
CA GLY A 208 11.78 6.71 -8.35
C GLY A 208 12.78 6.58 -7.20
N ASN A 209 12.94 5.38 -6.64
CA ASN A 209 13.88 5.11 -5.55
C ASN A 209 15.34 4.97 -6.01
N TRP A 210 15.63 5.01 -7.31
CA TRP A 210 17.00 4.90 -7.81
C TRP A 210 17.73 6.24 -7.82
N THR A 211 19.01 6.22 -7.47
CA THR A 211 19.89 7.40 -7.55
C THR A 211 20.62 7.46 -8.89
N TYR A 212 21.06 6.31 -9.40
CA TYR A 212 21.83 6.19 -10.64
C TYR A 212 21.10 5.30 -11.66
N CYS A 213 21.30 5.58 -12.94
CA CYS A 213 20.84 4.71 -14.02
C CYS A 213 21.64 3.40 -13.98
N PRO A 214 20.99 2.22 -13.92
CA PRO A 214 21.70 0.94 -13.85
C PRO A 214 22.45 0.60 -15.15
N PHE A 215 22.08 1.22 -16.27
CA PHE A 215 22.70 0.99 -17.58
C PHE A 215 23.84 1.97 -17.86
N HIS A 216 23.64 3.26 -17.56
CA HIS A 216 24.58 4.32 -17.91
C HIS A 216 25.40 4.84 -16.73
N GLY A 217 25.10 4.45 -15.48
CA GLY A 217 25.83 4.89 -14.28
C GLY A 217 25.68 6.37 -13.93
N ASN A 218 24.87 7.13 -14.68
CA ASN A 218 24.67 8.56 -14.47
C ASN A 218 23.58 8.83 -13.43
N LEU A 219 23.68 9.95 -12.73
CA LEU A 219 22.66 10.41 -11.79
C LEU A 219 21.32 10.62 -12.51
N LEU A 220 20.25 10.06 -11.96
CA LEU A 220 18.91 10.19 -12.51
C LEU A 220 18.30 11.57 -12.22
N LYS A 221 17.49 12.06 -13.16
CA LYS A 221 16.76 13.34 -13.07
C LYS A 221 15.30 13.14 -12.73
#